data_AF-A0A946TM26-F1
#
_entry.id   AF-A0A946TM26-F1
#
_cell.length_a   1.000
_cell.length_b   1.000
_cell.length_c   1.000
_cell.angle_alpha   90.00
_cell.angle_beta   90.00
_cell.angle_gamma   90.00
#
_symmetry.space_group_name_H-M   'P 1'
#
loop_
_entity.id
_entity.type
_entity.pdbx_description
1 polymer ?
#
loop_
_entity_poly.entity_id
_entity_poly.type
_entity_poly.pdbx_seq_one_letter_code
_entity_poly.pdbx_strand_id
1 'polypeptide(L)'
;MNNVSGIYKIVNLENGRIYIGSSIDIVHRWNHHKSFLRRNAHPNPLLQNSWNVHGETSFEFSILEEVVDRGSIYDREQWYLDNVVEWGQDYNLSKYADVHAEGRIMSEEMKRKVSALTLDEELEIQNLYKDTNLSTKKISKIYNVSRRTVSRIVKKDLGKGVPEQRELLIPKPDYKEVQNLYMSGDYTQQEIGDIWGVSSAMIGKIIRKDLGRGVPKYPEKTLSRAHKQNIKNSAPREEEHALSKINCDVAREMRRLWKTGNYSQREIGEICGGISQPTVGRVVRYESWLCEDKY
;
A
#
# COMPACT_ATOMS: atom_id res chain seq x y z
N MET A 1 -12.02 -12.09 -35.81
CA MET A 1 -12.41 -13.28 -35.02
C MET A 1 -13.31 -12.79 -33.90
N ASN A 2 -14.41 -13.47 -33.61
CA ASN A 2 -15.23 -13.13 -32.44
C ASN A 2 -14.41 -13.47 -31.18
N ASN A 3 -14.11 -12.46 -30.37
CA ASN A 3 -13.45 -12.69 -29.09
C ASN A 3 -14.49 -13.25 -28.11
N VAL A 4 -14.11 -14.30 -27.38
CA VAL A 4 -15.00 -14.93 -26.39
C VAL A 4 -15.09 -14.03 -25.17
N SER A 5 -16.30 -13.54 -24.90
CA SER A 5 -16.65 -12.81 -23.68
C SER A 5 -17.32 -13.73 -22.67
N GLY A 6 -17.05 -13.53 -21.38
CA GLY A 6 -17.71 -14.31 -20.34
C GLY A 6 -16.91 -14.45 -19.05
N ILE A 7 -17.23 -15.50 -18.31
CA ILE A 7 -16.66 -15.82 -17.00
C ILE A 7 -15.61 -16.92 -17.16
N TYR A 8 -14.47 -16.74 -16.51
CA TYR A 8 -13.39 -17.70 -16.50
C TYR A 8 -12.94 -18.04 -15.08
N LYS A 9 -12.24 -19.17 -14.99
CA LYS A 9 -11.62 -19.70 -13.78
C LYS A 9 -10.13 -19.88 -14.01
N ILE A 10 -9.33 -19.56 -12.99
CA ILE A 10 -7.94 -20.00 -12.86
C ILE A 10 -7.87 -20.86 -11.61
N VAL A 11 -7.55 -22.14 -11.75
CA VAL A 11 -7.45 -23.07 -10.62
C VAL A 11 -6.00 -23.48 -10.43
N ASN A 12 -5.54 -23.52 -9.18
CA ASN A 12 -4.30 -24.19 -8.83
C ASN A 12 -4.62 -25.66 -8.54
N LEU A 13 -4.05 -26.56 -9.34
CA LEU A 13 -4.30 -28.00 -9.30
C LEU A 13 -3.72 -28.67 -8.04
N GLU A 14 -2.72 -28.06 -7.39
CA GLU A 14 -2.06 -28.61 -6.20
C GLU A 14 -2.89 -28.41 -4.93
N ASN A 15 -3.60 -27.28 -4.83
CA ASN A 15 -4.32 -26.88 -3.61
C ASN A 15 -5.82 -26.65 -3.82
N GLY A 16 -6.31 -26.77 -5.05
CA GLY A 16 -7.73 -26.62 -5.41
C GLY A 16 -8.26 -25.19 -5.34
N ARG A 17 -7.47 -24.19 -4.91
CA ARG A 17 -7.92 -22.80 -4.79
C ARG A 17 -8.16 -22.21 -6.17
N ILE A 18 -9.20 -21.38 -6.27
CA ILE A 18 -9.66 -20.80 -7.53
C ILE A 18 -9.61 -19.28 -7.53
N TYR A 19 -9.44 -18.71 -8.72
CA TYR A 19 -9.73 -17.31 -9.05
C TYR A 19 -10.85 -17.29 -10.08
N ILE A 20 -11.92 -16.54 -9.82
CA ILE A 20 -12.97 -16.26 -10.79
C ILE A 20 -12.82 -14.84 -11.30
N GLY A 21 -12.98 -14.64 -12.61
CA GLY A 21 -13.03 -13.30 -13.18
C GLY A 21 -13.86 -13.26 -14.46
N SER A 22 -14.16 -12.05 -14.92
CA SER A 22 -14.85 -11.81 -16.19
C SER A 22 -13.99 -11.05 -17.20
N SER A 23 -14.32 -11.18 -18.48
CA SER A 23 -13.73 -10.36 -19.54
C SER A 23 -14.60 -10.34 -20.80
N ILE A 24 -14.60 -9.22 -21.54
CA ILE A 24 -15.14 -9.16 -22.90
C ILE A 24 -14.24 -9.87 -23.93
N ASP A 25 -13.01 -10.18 -23.54
CA ASP A 25 -12.03 -10.95 -24.29
C ASP A 25 -11.20 -11.80 -23.32
N ILE A 26 -11.64 -13.04 -23.12
CA ILE A 26 -11.04 -13.96 -22.16
C ILE A 26 -9.61 -14.33 -22.57
N VAL A 27 -9.36 -14.55 -23.86
CA VAL A 27 -8.05 -14.97 -24.37
C VAL A 27 -7.01 -13.88 -24.10
N HIS A 28 -7.34 -12.62 -24.41
CA HIS A 28 -6.46 -11.50 -24.09
C HIS A 28 -6.22 -11.36 -22.59
N ARG A 29 -7.27 -11.50 -21.77
CA ARG A 29 -7.18 -11.40 -20.30
C ARG A 29 -6.29 -12.49 -19.70
N TRP A 30 -6.34 -13.71 -20.21
CA TRP A 30 -5.47 -14.80 -19.81
C TRP A 30 -4.02 -14.55 -20.14
N ASN A 31 -3.73 -14.07 -21.36
CA ASN A 31 -2.37 -13.69 -21.74
C ASN A 31 -1.82 -12.60 -20.83
N HIS A 32 -2.65 -11.63 -20.45
CA HIS A 32 -2.31 -10.58 -19.49
C HIS A 32 -1.97 -11.20 -18.12
N HIS A 33 -2.85 -12.05 -17.56
CA HIS A 33 -2.58 -12.75 -16.30
C HIS A 33 -1.25 -13.50 -16.33
N LYS A 34 -1.05 -14.40 -17.31
CA LYS A 34 0.18 -15.19 -17.45
C LYS A 34 1.41 -14.31 -17.56
N SER A 35 1.33 -13.27 -18.39
CA SER A 35 2.43 -12.33 -18.57
C SER A 35 2.81 -11.61 -17.27
N PHE A 36 1.83 -11.18 -16.47
CA PHE A 36 2.09 -10.52 -15.20
C PHE A 36 2.64 -11.49 -14.15
N LEU A 37 2.10 -12.70 -14.09
CA LEU A 37 2.53 -13.75 -13.18
C LEU A 37 3.99 -14.16 -13.45
N ARG A 38 4.35 -14.38 -14.72
CA ARG A 38 5.73 -14.70 -15.15
C ARG A 38 6.74 -13.60 -14.83
N ARG A 39 6.32 -12.33 -14.80
CA ARG A 39 7.17 -11.18 -14.47
C ARG A 39 7.16 -10.81 -12.99
N ASN A 40 6.49 -11.59 -12.16
CA ASN A 40 6.30 -11.33 -10.74
C ASN A 40 5.72 -9.93 -10.44
N ALA A 41 4.75 -9.50 -11.24
CA ALA A 41 4.17 -8.16 -11.18
C ALA A 41 2.64 -8.17 -11.04
N HIS A 42 2.03 -9.34 -10.85
CA HIS A 42 0.58 -9.48 -10.87
C HIS A 42 -0.10 -8.72 -9.73
N PRO A 43 -1.18 -7.95 -9.99
CA PRO A 43 -1.82 -7.10 -8.99
C PRO A 43 -2.48 -7.87 -7.84
N ASN A 44 -2.79 -9.15 -8.07
CA ASN A 44 -3.27 -10.04 -7.02
C ASN A 44 -2.09 -10.76 -6.34
N PRO A 45 -1.73 -10.39 -5.10
CA PRO A 45 -0.58 -10.97 -4.40
C PRO A 45 -0.82 -12.43 -3.99
N LEU A 46 -2.06 -12.85 -3.73
CA LEU A 46 -2.36 -14.24 -3.38
C LEU A 46 -2.09 -15.17 -4.56
N LEU A 47 -2.58 -14.79 -5.73
CA LEU A 47 -2.36 -15.54 -6.97
C LEU A 47 -0.88 -15.50 -7.38
N GLN A 48 -0.21 -14.35 -7.25
CA GLN A 48 1.23 -14.23 -7.55
C GLN A 48 2.09 -15.12 -6.65
N ASN A 49 1.84 -15.10 -5.33
CA ASN A 49 2.60 -15.92 -4.39
C ASN A 49 2.40 -17.41 -4.68
N SER A 50 1.16 -17.82 -4.94
CA SER A 50 0.89 -19.22 -5.29
C SER A 50 1.57 -19.63 -6.60
N TRP A 51 1.55 -18.76 -7.61
CA TRP A 51 2.26 -18.99 -8.87
C TRP A 51 3.77 -19.16 -8.67
N ASN A 52 4.37 -18.34 -7.80
CA ASN A 52 5.80 -18.44 -7.50
C ASN A 52 6.16 -19.75 -6.77
N VAL A 53 5.25 -20.26 -5.93
CA VAL A 53 5.47 -21.49 -5.16
C VAL A 53 5.27 -22.74 -6.01
N HIS A 54 4.18 -22.82 -6.79
CA HIS A 54 3.79 -24.05 -7.49
C HIS A 54 4.23 -24.06 -8.97
N GLY A 55 4.55 -22.90 -9.54
CA GLY A 55 4.94 -22.78 -10.94
C GLY A 55 3.75 -22.81 -11.90
N GLU A 56 4.01 -22.45 -13.16
CA GLU A 56 2.97 -22.26 -14.19
C GLU A 56 2.20 -23.54 -14.51
N THR A 57 2.86 -24.70 -14.50
CA THR A 57 2.26 -26.00 -14.87
C THR A 57 1.19 -26.47 -13.89
N SER A 58 1.19 -25.92 -12.67
CA SER A 58 0.18 -26.23 -11.65
C SER A 58 -1.10 -25.40 -11.79
N PHE A 59 -1.22 -24.52 -12.80
CA PHE A 59 -2.40 -23.69 -13.00
C PHE A 59 -3.14 -24.01 -14.29
N GLU A 60 -4.45 -24.24 -14.17
CA GLU A 60 -5.35 -24.43 -15.29
C GLU A 60 -6.25 -23.21 -15.48
N PHE A 61 -6.43 -22.80 -16.74
CA PHE A 61 -7.32 -21.71 -17.15
C PHE A 61 -8.48 -22.31 -17.94
N SER A 62 -9.71 -22.07 -17.49
CA SER A 62 -10.93 -22.61 -18.13
C SER A 62 -12.04 -21.55 -18.20
N ILE A 63 -12.86 -21.64 -19.24
CA ILE A 63 -14.07 -20.82 -19.39
C ILE A 63 -15.19 -21.51 -18.61
N LEU A 64 -15.89 -20.75 -17.76
CA LEU A 64 -17.05 -21.23 -17.01
C LEU A 64 -18.35 -20.96 -17.76
N GLU A 65 -18.45 -19.77 -18.36
CA GLU A 65 -19.65 -19.34 -19.08
C GLU A 65 -19.27 -18.36 -20.18
N GLU A 66 -19.78 -18.57 -21.40
CA GLU A 66 -19.74 -17.56 -22.45
C GLU A 66 -20.94 -16.63 -22.30
N VAL A 67 -20.68 -15.32 -22.21
CA VAL A 67 -21.71 -14.29 -22.03
C VAL A 67 -21.82 -13.48 -23.30
N VAL A 68 -22.95 -13.63 -24.00
CA VAL A 68 -23.24 -12.91 -25.25
C VAL A 68 -23.66 -11.46 -24.94
N ASP A 69 -24.53 -11.27 -23.95
CA ASP A 69 -24.93 -9.93 -23.50
C ASP A 69 -23.90 -9.36 -22.52
N ARG A 70 -23.01 -8.50 -23.04
CA ARG A 70 -21.97 -7.83 -22.25
C ARG A 70 -22.53 -7.01 -21.08
N GLY A 71 -23.78 -6.57 -21.14
CA GLY A 71 -24.43 -5.86 -20.04
C GLY A 71 -24.59 -6.70 -18.78
N SER A 72 -24.70 -8.03 -18.94
CA SER A 72 -24.92 -8.99 -17.85
C SER A 72 -23.64 -9.57 -17.25
N ILE A 73 -22.46 -9.25 -17.80
CA ILE A 73 -21.22 -9.97 -17.46
C ILE A 73 -20.85 -9.89 -15.98
N TYR A 74 -21.11 -8.75 -15.32
CA TYR A 74 -20.83 -8.56 -13.91
C TYR A 74 -21.85 -9.25 -13.01
N ASP A 75 -23.12 -9.29 -13.41
CA ASP A 75 -24.16 -10.03 -12.69
C ASP A 75 -23.85 -11.54 -12.73
N ARG A 76 -23.34 -12.02 -13.86
CA ARG A 76 -22.87 -13.41 -14.00
C ARG A 76 -21.61 -13.66 -13.16
N GLU A 77 -20.62 -12.77 -13.18
CA GLU A 77 -19.45 -12.89 -12.31
C GLU A 77 -19.83 -12.94 -10.83
N GLN A 78 -20.71 -12.02 -10.40
CA GLN A 78 -21.21 -11.99 -9.03
C GLN A 78 -21.91 -13.29 -8.64
N TRP A 79 -22.73 -13.85 -9.54
CA TRP A 79 -23.37 -15.14 -9.30
C TRP A 79 -22.34 -16.24 -9.03
N TYR A 80 -21.24 -16.30 -9.78
CA TYR A 80 -20.17 -17.28 -9.53
C TYR A 80 -19.41 -17.02 -8.22
N LEU A 81 -19.14 -15.75 -7.89
CA LEU A 81 -18.53 -15.39 -6.60
C LEU A 81 -19.41 -15.79 -5.41
N ASP A 82 -20.73 -15.67 -5.54
CA ASP A 82 -21.66 -15.98 -4.46
C ASP A 82 -21.93 -17.49 -4.32
N ASN A 83 -21.90 -18.25 -5.43
CA ASN A 83 -22.35 -19.65 -5.46
C ASN A 83 -21.22 -20.68 -5.60
N VAL A 84 -20.02 -20.26 -6.03
CA VAL A 84 -18.91 -21.19 -6.31
C VAL A 84 -17.67 -20.91 -5.44
N VAL A 85 -17.47 -19.66 -5.01
CA VAL A 85 -16.28 -19.31 -4.21
C VAL A 85 -16.49 -19.62 -2.72
N GLU A 86 -15.62 -20.47 -2.18
CA GLU A 86 -15.47 -20.65 -0.75
C GLU A 86 -14.51 -19.60 -0.17
N TRP A 87 -15.08 -18.55 0.44
CA TRP A 87 -14.30 -17.41 0.93
C TRP A 87 -13.20 -17.79 1.92
N GLY A 88 -11.98 -17.34 1.62
CA GLY A 88 -10.79 -17.62 2.43
C GLY A 88 -10.00 -18.84 1.94
N GLN A 89 -10.57 -19.61 1.00
CA GLN A 89 -9.92 -20.73 0.30
C GLN A 89 -9.78 -20.44 -1.21
N ASP A 90 -9.76 -19.17 -1.58
CA ASP A 90 -9.75 -18.71 -2.96
C ASP A 90 -8.68 -17.64 -3.20
N TYR A 91 -8.54 -17.16 -4.43
CA TYR A 91 -7.62 -16.09 -4.78
C TYR A 91 -8.34 -14.74 -4.99
N ASN A 92 -9.66 -14.66 -5.03
CA ASN A 92 -10.39 -13.41 -5.19
C ASN A 92 -10.17 -12.48 -3.99
N LEU A 93 -9.89 -11.20 -4.26
CA LEU A 93 -9.60 -10.21 -3.22
C LEU A 93 -10.84 -9.46 -2.73
N SER A 94 -11.95 -9.61 -3.43
CA SER A 94 -13.21 -8.91 -3.20
C SER A 94 -14.37 -9.89 -3.31
N LYS A 95 -15.35 -9.72 -2.42
CA LYS A 95 -16.65 -10.44 -2.46
C LYS A 95 -17.58 -9.99 -3.56
N TYR A 96 -17.28 -8.82 -4.14
CA TYR A 96 -18.07 -8.23 -5.19
C TYR A 96 -17.28 -8.22 -6.48
N ALA A 97 -17.93 -8.58 -7.59
CA ALA A 97 -17.37 -8.50 -8.92
C ALA A 97 -16.83 -7.07 -9.14
N ASP A 98 -15.53 -6.98 -9.40
CA ASP A 98 -14.86 -5.69 -9.47
C ASP A 98 -15.26 -5.03 -10.79
N VAL A 99 -16.00 -3.93 -10.73
CA VAL A 99 -16.27 -3.05 -11.88
C VAL A 99 -14.96 -2.33 -12.24
N HIS A 100 -13.99 -3.07 -12.78
CA HIS A 100 -12.73 -2.52 -13.22
C HIS A 100 -12.96 -1.50 -14.34
N ALA A 101 -12.08 -0.51 -14.35
CA ALA A 101 -12.22 0.82 -14.95
C ALA A 101 -12.42 0.89 -16.49
N GLU A 102 -12.43 -0.23 -17.20
CA GLU A 102 -12.57 -0.32 -18.65
C GLU A 102 -14.00 -0.70 -19.03
N GLY A 103 -14.93 0.24 -18.83
CA GLY A 103 -16.34 0.05 -19.21
C GLY A 103 -17.30 0.08 -18.03
N ARG A 104 -17.24 1.15 -17.24
CA ARG A 104 -18.23 1.45 -16.18
C ARG A 104 -19.65 1.42 -16.76
N ILE A 105 -20.36 0.30 -16.62
CA ILE A 105 -21.83 0.36 -16.57
C ILE A 105 -22.16 0.66 -15.12
N MET A 106 -22.40 1.94 -14.89
CA MET A 106 -22.82 2.46 -13.60
C MET A 106 -24.18 1.84 -13.25
N SER A 107 -24.34 1.29 -12.04
CA SER A 107 -25.64 0.75 -11.62
C SER A 107 -26.73 1.81 -11.78
N GLU A 108 -27.99 1.42 -12.04
CA GLU A 108 -29.09 2.40 -12.17
C GLU A 108 -29.21 3.31 -10.93
N GLU A 109 -28.87 2.79 -9.75
CA GLU A 109 -28.78 3.55 -8.51
C GLU A 109 -27.64 4.59 -8.52
N MET A 110 -26.46 4.25 -9.05
CA MET A 110 -25.35 5.19 -9.21
C MET A 110 -25.56 6.18 -10.38
N LYS A 111 -26.27 5.77 -11.44
CA LYS A 111 -26.68 6.65 -12.55
C LYS A 111 -27.61 7.75 -12.06
N ARG A 112 -28.54 7.40 -11.15
CA ARG A 112 -29.38 8.38 -10.45
C ARG A 112 -28.52 9.34 -9.61
N LYS A 113 -27.57 8.87 -8.81
CA LYS A 113 -26.78 9.73 -7.89
C LYS A 113 -25.84 10.75 -8.56
N VAL A 114 -25.44 10.54 -9.82
CA VAL A 114 -24.62 11.53 -10.57
C VAL A 114 -25.48 12.50 -11.38
N SER A 115 -26.72 12.13 -11.73
CA SER A 115 -27.63 12.94 -12.56
C SER A 115 -28.77 13.62 -11.79
N ALA A 116 -29.00 13.26 -10.52
CA ALA A 116 -30.14 13.71 -9.73
C ALA A 116 -29.81 14.69 -8.59
N LEU A 117 -28.58 15.21 -8.49
CA LEU A 117 -28.33 16.31 -7.55
C LEU A 117 -29.19 17.50 -7.96
N THR A 118 -30.09 17.90 -7.08
CA THR A 118 -30.91 19.09 -7.23
C THR A 118 -30.04 20.35 -7.21
N LEU A 119 -30.58 21.47 -7.72
CA LEU A 119 -29.89 22.76 -7.62
C LEU A 119 -29.61 23.15 -6.17
N ASP A 120 -30.51 22.80 -5.25
CA ASP A 120 -30.38 23.06 -3.82
C ASP A 120 -29.23 22.25 -3.19
N GLU A 121 -29.10 20.97 -3.55
CA GLU A 121 -27.97 20.14 -3.10
C GLU A 121 -26.64 20.59 -3.72
N GLU A 122 -26.61 21.01 -4.99
CA GLU A 122 -25.41 21.61 -5.59
C GLU A 122 -25.01 22.87 -4.81
N LEU A 123 -25.96 23.73 -4.43
CA LEU A 123 -25.73 24.94 -3.64
C LEU A 123 -25.25 24.64 -2.21
N GLU A 124 -25.84 23.63 -1.55
CA GLU A 124 -25.43 23.20 -0.21
C GLU A 124 -24.00 22.64 -0.22
N ILE A 125 -23.65 21.84 -1.23
CA ILE A 125 -22.28 21.35 -1.44
C ILE A 125 -21.28 22.51 -1.58
N GLN A 126 -21.66 23.59 -2.29
CA GLN A 126 -20.81 24.77 -2.42
C GLN A 126 -20.63 25.49 -1.08
N ASN A 127 -21.71 25.69 -0.33
CA ASN A 127 -21.67 26.38 0.97
C ASN A 127 -20.86 25.57 1.99
N LEU A 128 -21.05 24.25 2.06
CA LEU A 128 -20.22 23.38 2.90
C LEU A 128 -18.74 23.48 2.55
N TYR A 129 -18.40 23.60 1.26
CA TYR A 129 -17.01 23.77 0.84
C TYR A 129 -16.45 25.16 1.21
N LYS A 130 -17.24 26.23 1.05
CA LYS A 130 -16.84 27.63 1.31
C LYS A 130 -16.79 27.95 2.81
N ASP A 131 -17.84 27.59 3.56
CA ASP A 131 -18.10 28.14 4.89
C ASP A 131 -17.57 27.25 6.02
N THR A 132 -17.50 25.93 5.80
CA THR A 132 -17.14 24.96 6.86
C THR A 132 -15.72 24.40 6.74
N ASN A 133 -14.95 24.88 5.75
CA ASN A 133 -13.59 24.41 5.41
C ASN A 133 -13.49 22.88 5.23
N LEU A 134 -14.59 22.22 4.85
CA LEU A 134 -14.64 20.78 4.64
C LEU A 134 -13.95 20.39 3.33
N SER A 135 -13.08 19.38 3.41
CA SER A 135 -12.43 18.85 2.20
C SER A 135 -13.44 18.20 1.25
N THR A 136 -13.16 18.26 -0.05
CA THR A 136 -13.92 17.56 -1.10
C THR A 136 -14.08 16.06 -0.84
N LYS A 137 -13.13 15.43 -0.13
CA LYS A 137 -13.20 14.02 0.30
C LYS A 137 -14.25 13.77 1.39
N LYS A 138 -14.46 14.72 2.30
CA LYS A 138 -15.49 14.60 3.35
C LYS A 138 -16.86 14.84 2.74
N ILE A 139 -17.01 15.90 1.95
CA ILE A 139 -18.26 16.24 1.26
C ILE A 139 -18.69 15.11 0.33
N SER A 140 -17.75 14.49 -0.41
CA SER A 140 -18.08 13.37 -1.29
C SER A 140 -18.71 12.17 -0.55
N LYS A 141 -18.34 11.97 0.71
CA LYS A 141 -18.92 10.90 1.54
C LYS A 141 -20.30 11.26 2.04
N ILE A 142 -20.51 12.52 2.47
CA ILE A 142 -21.80 13.01 2.97
C ILE A 142 -22.88 12.83 1.90
N TYR A 143 -22.59 13.25 0.67
CA TYR A 143 -23.53 13.17 -0.45
C TYR A 143 -23.42 11.87 -1.25
N ASN A 144 -22.54 10.95 -0.83
CA ASN A 144 -22.30 9.68 -1.52
C ASN A 144 -22.08 9.84 -3.04
N VAL A 145 -21.30 10.85 -3.43
CA VAL A 145 -20.93 11.15 -4.82
C VAL A 145 -19.42 11.08 -5.00
N SER A 146 -18.96 11.08 -6.25
CA SER A 146 -17.51 11.07 -6.50
C SER A 146 -16.85 12.39 -6.06
N ARG A 147 -15.58 12.32 -5.64
CA ARG A 147 -14.77 13.54 -5.39
C ARG A 147 -14.69 14.45 -6.62
N ARG A 148 -14.80 13.88 -7.82
CA ARG A 148 -14.80 14.61 -9.09
C ARG A 148 -16.10 15.40 -9.26
N THR A 149 -17.24 14.86 -8.83
CA THR A 149 -18.55 15.52 -8.83
C THR A 149 -18.53 16.74 -7.92
N VAL A 150 -18.10 16.57 -6.66
CA VAL A 150 -17.93 17.69 -5.72
C VAL A 150 -16.98 18.74 -6.30
N SER A 151 -15.85 18.31 -6.88
CA SER A 151 -14.89 19.24 -7.49
C SER A 151 -15.48 20.00 -8.68
N ARG A 152 -16.35 19.38 -9.48
CA ARG A 152 -17.06 20.05 -10.59
C ARG A 152 -18.03 21.11 -10.05
N ILE A 153 -18.84 20.76 -9.06
CA ILE A 153 -19.85 21.66 -8.46
C ILE A 153 -19.20 22.87 -7.83
N VAL A 154 -18.15 22.65 -7.02
CA VAL A 154 -17.40 23.72 -6.37
C VAL A 154 -16.71 24.62 -7.40
N LYS A 155 -16.16 24.06 -8.48
CA LYS A 155 -15.48 24.83 -9.54
C LYS A 155 -16.43 25.51 -10.53
N LYS A 156 -17.74 25.20 -10.51
CA LYS A 156 -18.74 25.78 -11.42
C LYS A 156 -18.91 27.28 -11.20
N ASP A 157 -18.82 27.73 -9.95
CA ASP A 157 -18.90 29.15 -9.56
C ASP A 157 -17.52 29.82 -9.44
N LEU A 158 -16.46 29.04 -9.28
CA LEU A 158 -15.09 29.52 -9.15
C LEU A 158 -14.43 29.52 -10.52
N GLY A 159 -14.67 30.57 -11.32
CA GLY A 159 -14.01 30.78 -12.61
C GLY A 159 -12.52 30.46 -12.51
N LYS A 160 -12.03 29.53 -13.37
CA LYS A 160 -10.65 28.99 -13.46
C LYS A 160 -9.70 29.44 -12.32
N GLY A 161 -9.94 28.97 -11.10
CA GLY A 161 -9.11 29.34 -9.97
C GLY A 161 -9.53 28.57 -8.73
N VAL A 162 -8.59 27.84 -8.15
CA VAL A 162 -8.76 27.30 -6.79
C VAL A 162 -8.93 28.52 -5.86
N PRO A 163 -9.80 28.48 -4.81
CA PRO A 163 -9.88 29.58 -3.86
C PRO A 163 -8.51 29.88 -3.28
N GLU A 164 -8.11 31.14 -3.44
CA GLU A 164 -6.83 31.74 -3.05
C GLU A 164 -6.57 31.65 -1.52
N GLN A 165 -7.59 31.33 -0.73
CA GLN A 165 -7.52 31.35 0.75
C GLN A 165 -7.10 30.02 1.41
N ARG A 166 -6.29 29.19 0.72
CA ARG A 166 -5.52 28.12 1.40
C ARG A 166 -4.12 28.53 1.81
N GLU A 167 -3.77 29.80 1.62
CA GLU A 167 -2.54 30.38 2.13
C GLU A 167 -2.80 30.93 3.54
N LEU A 168 -2.85 30.03 4.52
CA LEU A 168 -2.27 30.41 5.81
C LEU A 168 -0.79 30.69 5.49
N LEU A 169 -0.42 31.97 5.49
CA LEU A 169 0.91 32.52 5.28
C LEU A 169 1.89 31.96 6.31
N ILE A 170 2.27 30.69 6.15
CA ILE A 170 3.54 30.19 6.62
C ILE A 170 4.47 30.41 5.42
N PRO A 171 5.41 31.36 5.48
CA PRO A 171 6.31 31.63 4.37
C PRO A 171 6.95 30.32 3.93
N LYS A 172 6.81 29.98 2.65
CA LYS A 172 7.44 28.77 2.12
C LYS A 172 8.94 28.88 2.40
N PRO A 173 9.56 27.86 3.00
CA PRO A 173 10.99 27.87 3.25
C PRO A 173 11.76 28.16 1.97
N ASP A 174 12.62 29.18 1.99
CA ASP A 174 13.59 29.39 0.92
C ASP A 174 14.50 28.15 0.89
N TYR A 175 14.41 27.42 -0.22
CA TYR A 175 15.11 26.14 -0.39
C TYR A 175 16.61 26.30 -0.23
N LYS A 176 17.17 27.41 -0.73
CA LYS A 176 18.61 27.65 -0.72
C LYS A 176 19.08 28.07 0.66
N GLU A 177 18.27 28.85 1.37
CA GLU A 177 18.55 29.24 2.74
C GLU A 177 18.45 28.06 3.72
N VAL A 178 17.41 27.22 3.60
CA VAL A 178 17.29 25.96 4.37
C VAL A 178 18.49 25.05 4.14
N GLN A 179 18.95 24.93 2.89
CA GLN A 179 20.13 24.15 2.56
C GLN A 179 21.40 24.76 3.14
N ASN A 180 21.59 26.08 3.04
CA ASN A 180 22.76 26.76 3.60
C ASN A 180 22.81 26.62 5.13
N LEU A 181 21.67 26.79 5.82
CA LEU A 181 21.56 26.56 7.26
C LEU A 181 21.87 25.12 7.62
N TYR A 182 21.38 24.16 6.85
CA TYR A 182 21.70 22.75 7.07
C TYR A 182 23.19 22.41 6.83
N MET A 183 23.77 22.95 5.75
CA MET A 183 25.15 22.71 5.35
C MET A 183 26.16 23.47 6.24
N SER A 184 25.75 24.55 6.92
CA SER A 184 26.58 25.25 7.92
C SER A 184 27.04 24.32 9.04
N GLY A 185 26.18 23.36 9.40
CA GLY A 185 26.39 22.43 10.48
C GLY A 185 25.97 22.92 11.86
N ASP A 186 25.39 24.12 11.93
CA ASP A 186 25.02 24.77 13.18
C ASP A 186 23.55 24.52 13.58
N TYR A 187 22.73 23.99 12.65
CA TYR A 187 21.30 23.79 12.83
C TYR A 187 20.85 22.38 12.45
N THR A 188 20.00 21.79 13.28
CA THR A 188 19.30 20.54 12.99
C THR A 188 18.09 20.76 12.08
N GLN A 189 17.60 19.69 11.44
CA GLN A 189 16.37 19.75 10.63
C GLN A 189 15.13 20.18 11.47
N GLN A 190 15.18 19.98 12.79
CA GLN A 190 14.12 20.43 13.70
C GLN A 190 14.20 21.93 13.91
N GLU A 191 15.37 22.47 14.25
CA GLU A 191 15.58 23.91 14.45
C GLU A 191 15.31 24.71 13.17
N ILE A 192 15.71 24.19 12.00
CA ILE A 192 15.37 24.79 10.72
C ILE A 192 13.86 24.72 10.47
N GLY A 193 13.19 23.64 10.87
CA GLY A 193 11.74 23.52 10.79
C GLY A 193 11.03 24.58 11.64
N ASP A 194 11.55 24.82 12.85
CA ASP A 194 11.00 25.80 13.78
C ASP A 194 11.19 27.24 13.27
N ILE A 195 12.32 27.56 12.63
CA ILE A 195 12.57 28.86 11.97
C ILE A 195 11.53 29.16 10.88
N TRP A 196 11.16 28.14 10.10
CA TRP A 196 10.28 28.28 8.94
C TRP A 196 8.81 27.89 9.22
N GLY A 197 8.47 27.52 10.46
CA GLY A 197 7.12 27.08 10.83
C GLY A 197 6.67 25.81 10.12
N VAL A 198 7.59 24.91 9.76
CA VAL A 198 7.31 23.65 9.04
C VAL A 198 7.91 22.43 9.75
N SER A 199 7.37 21.24 9.46
CA SER A 199 7.89 20.01 10.10
C SER A 199 9.32 19.66 9.65
N SER A 200 10.10 19.05 10.54
CA SER A 200 11.44 18.51 10.24
C SER A 200 11.44 17.48 9.10
N ALA A 201 10.32 16.76 8.91
CA ALA A 201 10.13 15.87 7.76
C ALA A 201 10.07 16.61 6.41
N MET A 202 9.53 17.83 6.40
CA MET A 202 9.50 18.70 5.22
C MET A 202 10.89 19.24 4.90
N ILE A 203 11.64 19.69 5.91
CA ILE A 203 13.04 20.08 5.78
C ILE A 203 13.89 18.93 5.22
N GLY A 204 13.71 17.71 5.75
CA GLY A 204 14.40 16.52 5.23
C GLY A 204 14.07 16.19 3.77
N LYS A 205 12.87 16.54 3.27
CA LYS A 205 12.55 16.40 1.83
C LYS A 205 13.25 17.46 0.99
N ILE A 206 13.38 18.69 1.48
CA ILE A 206 14.10 19.79 0.81
C ILE A 206 15.58 19.44 0.65
N ILE A 207 16.22 18.95 1.70
CA ILE A 207 17.63 18.57 1.72
C ILE A 207 17.91 17.40 0.75
N ARG A 208 17.07 16.36 0.76
CA ARG A 208 17.26 15.14 -0.08
C ARG A 208 17.09 15.37 -1.58
N LYS A 209 16.39 16.45 -1.98
CA LYS A 209 16.07 16.69 -3.38
C LYS A 209 17.32 16.91 -4.23
N ASP A 210 18.33 17.60 -3.70
CA ASP A 210 19.53 17.98 -4.45
C ASP A 210 20.80 17.22 -3.98
N LEU A 211 20.85 16.74 -2.74
CA LEU A 211 22.02 16.06 -2.17
C LEU A 211 22.01 14.52 -2.27
N GLY A 212 20.94 13.92 -2.80
CA GLY A 212 20.82 12.47 -3.01
C GLY A 212 20.50 11.64 -1.74
N ARG A 213 20.40 10.30 -1.91
CA ARG A 213 20.20 9.36 -0.77
C ARG A 213 21.55 9.17 -0.05
N GLY A 214 21.56 9.36 1.27
CA GLY A 214 22.77 9.16 2.10
C GLY A 214 23.15 10.36 2.98
N VAL A 215 22.46 11.49 2.86
CA VAL A 215 22.68 12.66 3.72
C VAL A 215 22.44 12.27 5.19
N PRO A 216 23.44 12.41 6.07
CA PRO A 216 23.30 12.12 7.50
C PRO A 216 22.12 12.90 8.07
N LYS A 217 21.42 12.38 9.07
CA LYS A 217 20.29 13.11 9.71
C LYS A 217 20.75 14.40 10.43
N TYR A 218 22.05 14.51 10.71
CA TYR A 218 22.69 15.63 11.39
C TYR A 218 24.01 15.99 10.68
N PRO A 219 24.31 17.29 10.49
CA PRO A 219 25.59 17.70 9.96
C PRO A 219 26.74 17.48 10.97
N GLU A 220 27.94 17.15 10.47
CA GLU A 220 29.08 16.63 11.25
C GLU A 220 29.53 17.52 12.42
N LYS A 221 29.30 18.84 12.36
CA LYS A 221 29.72 19.80 13.39
C LYS A 221 28.83 19.86 14.63
N THR A 222 27.60 19.33 14.58
CA THR A 222 26.64 19.34 15.70
C THR A 222 26.89 18.29 16.79
N LEU A 223 27.97 17.50 16.69
CA LEU A 223 28.33 16.55 17.75
C LEU A 223 28.99 17.32 18.91
N SER A 224 28.17 17.79 19.85
CA SER A 224 28.60 18.29 21.16
C SER A 224 29.70 17.40 21.76
N ARG A 225 30.62 17.99 22.53
CA ARG A 225 31.67 17.26 23.26
C ARG A 225 31.09 16.11 24.11
N ALA A 226 29.87 16.24 24.61
CA ALA A 226 29.12 15.18 25.30
C ALA A 226 28.67 14.04 24.36
N HIS A 227 28.31 14.35 23.12
CA HIS A 227 28.00 13.36 22.08
C HIS A 227 29.27 12.66 21.58
N LYS A 228 30.39 13.39 21.45
CA LYS A 228 31.71 12.79 21.17
C LYS A 228 32.21 11.91 22.32
N GLN A 229 31.93 12.29 23.57
CA GLN A 229 32.26 11.47 24.75
C GLN A 229 31.36 10.23 24.83
N ASN A 230 30.07 10.33 24.49
CA ASN A 230 29.19 9.17 24.36
C ASN A 230 29.58 8.25 23.19
N ILE A 231 30.11 8.79 22.09
CA ILE A 231 30.67 8.02 20.97
C ILE A 231 32.03 7.39 21.32
N LYS A 232 32.86 8.04 22.16
CA LYS A 232 34.14 7.49 22.65
C LYS A 232 33.99 6.51 23.81
N ASN A 233 32.95 6.66 24.63
CA ASN A 233 32.62 5.75 25.74
C ASN A 233 31.69 4.61 25.29
N SER A 234 31.01 4.74 24.15
CA SER A 234 30.59 3.56 23.40
C SER A 234 31.86 2.92 22.87
N ALA A 235 32.28 1.84 23.55
CA ALA A 235 33.27 0.90 23.07
C ALA A 235 33.10 0.67 21.56
N PRO A 236 34.17 0.32 20.81
CA PRO A 236 34.04 -0.09 19.43
C PRO A 236 32.86 -1.05 19.38
N ARG A 237 31.81 -0.72 18.61
CA ARG A 237 30.82 -1.73 18.31
C ARG A 237 31.62 -2.78 17.58
N GLU A 238 31.92 -3.85 18.30
CA GLU A 238 32.22 -5.13 17.71
C GLU A 238 31.06 -5.39 16.76
N GLU A 239 31.24 -4.99 15.50
CA GLU A 239 30.53 -5.52 14.34
C GLU A 239 31.01 -6.96 14.09
N GLU A 240 31.14 -7.73 15.17
CA GLU A 240 31.45 -9.13 15.18
C GLU A 240 30.16 -9.87 15.53
N HIS A 241 29.44 -10.20 14.46
CA HIS A 241 28.45 -11.27 14.39
C HIS A 241 27.22 -11.22 15.34
N ALA A 242 26.24 -10.36 15.02
CA ALA A 242 24.84 -10.66 15.34
C ALA A 242 24.30 -11.89 14.56
N LEU A 243 25.03 -12.35 13.54
CA LEU A 243 24.76 -13.57 12.77
C LEU A 243 25.37 -14.85 13.41
N SER A 244 26.24 -14.76 14.43
CA SER A 244 26.81 -15.97 15.09
C SER A 244 25.94 -16.55 16.20
N LYS A 245 24.95 -15.80 16.70
CA LYS A 245 24.09 -16.22 17.83
C LYS A 245 22.81 -16.95 17.43
N ILE A 246 22.50 -17.01 16.13
CA ILE A 246 21.29 -17.66 15.61
C ILE A 246 21.72 -18.89 14.81
N ASN A 247 21.71 -20.04 15.48
CA ASN A 247 21.80 -21.33 14.81
C ASN A 247 20.39 -21.96 14.70
N CYS A 248 20.32 -23.12 14.03
CA CYS A 248 19.06 -23.81 13.79
C CYS A 248 18.27 -24.15 15.06
N ASP A 249 18.96 -24.52 16.14
CA ASP A 249 18.31 -24.88 17.40
C ASP A 249 17.73 -23.67 18.11
N VAL A 250 18.45 -22.54 18.09
CA VAL A 250 17.97 -21.26 18.60
C VAL A 250 16.75 -20.77 17.80
N ALA A 251 16.76 -20.91 16.46
CA ALA A 251 15.63 -20.54 15.62
C ALA A 251 14.40 -21.44 15.85
N ARG A 252 14.59 -22.75 16.04
CA ARG A 252 13.52 -23.70 16.40
C ARG A 252 12.92 -23.37 17.76
N GLU A 253 13.75 -23.04 18.75
CA GLU A 253 13.28 -22.71 20.09
C GLU A 253 12.49 -21.40 20.12
N MET A 254 12.90 -20.36 19.38
CA MET A 254 12.11 -19.14 19.22
C MET A 254 10.72 -19.42 18.65
N ARG A 255 10.63 -20.27 17.63
CA ARG A 255 9.34 -20.65 17.02
C ARG A 255 8.49 -21.46 17.97
N ARG A 256 9.09 -22.36 18.76
CA ARG A 256 8.40 -23.13 19.80
C ARG A 256 7.79 -22.21 20.84
N LEU A 257 8.59 -21.29 21.40
CA LEU A 257 8.12 -20.31 22.39
C LEU A 257 7.04 -19.39 21.82
N TRP A 258 7.21 -18.90 20.59
CA TRP A 258 6.20 -18.08 19.93
C TRP A 258 4.86 -18.81 19.71
N LYS A 259 4.89 -20.10 19.36
CA LYS A 259 3.69 -20.93 19.18
C LYS A 259 2.90 -21.14 20.49
N THR A 260 3.55 -21.06 21.65
CA THR A 260 2.83 -21.16 22.94
C THR A 260 1.93 -19.96 23.21
N GLY A 261 2.17 -18.81 22.55
CA GLY A 261 1.41 -17.57 22.75
C GLY A 261 1.70 -16.83 24.07
N ASN A 262 2.54 -17.40 24.94
CA ASN A 262 2.76 -16.90 26.30
C ASN A 262 3.92 -15.89 26.41
N TYR A 263 4.66 -15.65 25.33
CA TYR A 263 5.87 -14.83 25.35
C TYR A 263 5.86 -13.80 24.21
N SER A 264 6.23 -12.56 24.53
CA SER A 264 6.46 -11.49 23.55
C SER A 264 7.77 -11.71 22.79
N GLN A 265 7.91 -11.06 21.62
CA GLN A 265 9.14 -11.13 20.81
C GLN A 265 10.37 -10.59 21.54
N ARG A 266 10.17 -9.74 22.54
CA ARG A 266 11.25 -9.23 23.39
C ARG A 266 11.69 -10.30 24.39
N GLU A 267 10.74 -10.91 25.11
CA GLU A 267 11.02 -11.97 26.09
C GLU A 267 11.66 -13.19 25.44
N ILE A 268 11.19 -13.58 24.25
CA ILE A 268 11.82 -14.65 23.46
C ILE A 268 13.26 -14.30 23.10
N GLY A 269 13.53 -13.03 22.76
CA GLY A 269 14.87 -12.56 22.46
C GLY A 269 15.81 -12.63 23.66
N GLU A 270 15.30 -12.30 24.85
CA GLU A 270 16.03 -12.42 26.12
C GLU A 270 16.33 -13.89 26.45
N ILE A 271 15.33 -14.79 26.32
CA ILE A 271 15.48 -16.24 26.55
C ILE A 271 16.49 -16.87 25.58
N CYS A 272 16.47 -16.48 24.31
CA CYS A 272 17.29 -17.07 23.26
C CYS A 272 18.69 -16.43 23.13
N GLY A 273 19.26 -15.88 24.21
CA GLY A 273 20.65 -15.40 24.21
C GLY A 273 20.83 -13.92 23.85
N GLY A 274 19.86 -13.07 24.20
CA GLY A 274 19.96 -11.62 24.04
C GLY A 274 19.77 -11.14 22.61
N ILE A 275 18.85 -11.77 21.88
CA ILE A 275 18.56 -11.49 20.48
C ILE A 275 17.54 -10.35 20.38
N SER A 276 17.78 -9.41 19.47
CA SER A 276 16.92 -8.23 19.37
C SER A 276 15.49 -8.58 18.93
N GLN A 277 14.49 -7.89 19.49
CA GLN A 277 13.07 -8.07 19.16
C GLN A 277 12.77 -7.99 17.64
N PRO A 278 13.35 -7.06 16.85
CA PRO A 278 13.18 -7.06 15.39
C PRO A 278 13.76 -8.29 14.69
N THR A 279 14.78 -8.93 15.26
CA THR A 279 15.37 -10.16 14.72
C THR A 279 14.52 -11.38 15.05
N VAL A 280 14.02 -11.49 16.28
CA VAL A 280 13.04 -12.54 16.66
C VAL A 280 11.80 -12.44 15.78
N GLY A 281 11.27 -11.23 15.57
CA GLY A 281 10.14 -10.98 14.68
C GLY A 281 10.36 -11.44 13.25
N ARG A 282 11.61 -11.39 12.74
CA ARG A 282 11.96 -11.93 11.43
C ARG A 282 11.94 -13.46 11.41
N VAL A 283 12.54 -14.10 12.41
CA VAL A 283 12.65 -15.57 12.52
C VAL A 283 11.29 -16.26 12.66
N VAL A 284 10.37 -15.68 13.45
CA VAL A 284 9.06 -16.31 13.76
C VAL A 284 7.98 -16.00 12.73
N ARG A 285 8.10 -14.93 11.92
CA ARG A 285 7.07 -14.51 10.94
C ARG A 285 7.40 -14.82 9.50
N TYR A 286 8.68 -14.81 9.11
CA TYR A 286 9.06 -14.78 7.69
C TYR A 286 9.85 -15.99 7.22
N GLU A 287 9.92 -17.07 8.02
CA GLU A 287 10.71 -18.29 7.73
C GLU A 287 12.14 -18.00 7.23
N SER A 288 12.70 -16.81 7.49
CA SER A 288 13.92 -16.33 6.85
C SER A 288 15.20 -17.05 7.29
N TRP A 289 15.02 -18.09 8.10
CA TRP A 289 16.03 -19.04 8.58
C TRP A 289 15.41 -20.43 8.40
N LEU A 290 15.45 -20.95 7.17
CA LEU A 290 15.13 -22.34 6.88
C LEU A 290 16.39 -23.16 7.14
N CYS A 291 16.31 -24.10 8.07
CA CYS A 291 17.34 -25.11 8.23
C CYS A 291 17.19 -26.08 7.06
N GLU A 292 18.12 -26.07 6.12
CA GLU A 292 18.28 -27.23 5.24
C GLU A 292 18.70 -28.39 6.15
N ASP A 293 17.80 -29.34 6.39
CA ASP A 293 18.16 -30.63 6.96
C ASP A 293 19.04 -31.35 5.92
N LYS A 294 20.36 -31.18 6.02
CA LYS A 294 21.31 -32.12 5.43
C LYS A 294 21.51 -33.25 6.43
N TYR A 295 20.74 -34.32 6.20
CA TYR A 295 20.88 -35.71 6.66
C TYR A 295 21.32 -35.96 8.11
#